data_AF-A0A8J2SGQ8-F1
#
_entry.id   AF-A0A8J2SGQ8-F1
#
_cell.length_a   1.000
_cell.length_b   1.000
_cell.length_c   1.000
_cell.angle_alpha   90.00
_cell.angle_beta   90.00
_cell.angle_gamma   90.00
#
_symmetry.space_group_name_H-M   'P 1'
#
loop_
_entity.id
_entity.type
_entity.pdbx_description
1 polymer ?
#
loop_
_entity_poly.entity_id
_entity_poly.type
_entity_poly.pdbx_seq_one_letter_code
_entity_poly.pdbx_strand_id
1 'polypeptide(L)'
;MTSLLLLVCAAHAFVPSPPTRQPRRRRATQTHAIRNWWSGASSDRDWRSALREACAGVAAVLGEADDDDAVLALCFASRGHAPYIGSIGEAFDEEVGDRATSVALIGGGVVGGAGDEREDGATNEQRQTDNSEAASHLSVLVGVLPKGSSIEAASFAPDKTPPPKNKAERWQALLGDAPRACLVFADPSARWLGRSCGALDAHFPDCVVGGGLTCGSGATMALGGALLPAGATCVLALSGPRLRVDCVASQGCAPVGDVYEVTRAARSQVVAEIDGRPPAVTLDKVMRGATDRERELLKRGALVGLRPAAASRLSGGGSYSKDGDEEAADWLVRQIIGQVPSVREQMSWSNRMSGIQYTARRVSDAGLAVDAEVRAGDEVRFHVRDATAAKNDLDLQLRRYALERAYTGQAGSVDACLVIPCVGRGRLLFGESGSDTRTIGAALGGQAAVGGFFANGELGPVGAVVGSASAPVYRRRTHQHDYAVVAVVFGEADPE
;
A
#
# COMPACT_ATOMS: atom_id res chain seq x y z
N MET A 1 31.76 26.94 28.21
CA MET A 1 33.03 26.51 28.84
C MET A 1 32.61 25.72 30.08
N THR A 2 32.81 24.42 30.25
CA THR A 2 33.59 23.40 29.54
C THR A 2 33.15 22.06 30.15
N SER A 3 32.94 21.07 29.29
CA SER A 3 33.10 19.61 29.46
C SER A 3 32.75 18.91 30.79
N LEU A 4 31.84 17.92 30.73
CA LEU A 4 32.15 16.57 31.20
C LEU A 4 31.39 15.52 30.38
N LEU A 5 32.12 14.90 29.46
CA LEU A 5 31.81 13.66 28.74
C LEU A 5 32.47 12.49 29.50
N LEU A 6 31.88 11.30 29.39
CA LEU A 6 32.43 9.94 29.58
C LEU A 6 31.97 9.10 30.80
N LEU A 7 31.75 7.82 30.46
CA LEU A 7 31.65 6.59 31.26
C LEU A 7 30.29 6.21 31.87
N VAL A 8 29.51 5.41 31.13
CA VAL A 8 29.06 4.09 31.62
C VAL A 8 29.05 3.11 30.43
N CYS A 9 30.08 2.26 30.35
CA CYS A 9 30.06 1.02 29.59
C CYS A 9 29.97 -0.16 30.56
N ALA A 10 29.19 -1.16 30.14
CA ALA A 10 29.35 -2.60 30.40
C ALA A 10 29.23 -3.15 31.83
N ALA A 11 28.09 -3.81 32.08
CA ALA A 11 28.04 -5.07 32.81
C ALA A 11 26.93 -5.94 32.21
N HIS A 12 27.25 -6.76 31.21
CA HIS A 12 26.39 -7.88 30.79
C HIS A 12 26.88 -9.13 31.52
N ALA A 13 25.98 -9.72 32.33
CA ALA A 13 26.17 -11.04 32.88
C ALA A 13 26.12 -12.08 31.74
N PHE A 14 27.18 -12.88 31.65
CA PHE A 14 27.35 -13.94 30.67
C PHE A 14 26.43 -15.12 31.03
N VAL A 15 25.33 -15.30 30.30
CA VAL A 15 24.54 -16.53 30.32
C VAL A 15 24.96 -17.36 29.09
N PRO A 16 25.49 -18.58 29.26
CA PRO A 16 25.93 -19.38 28.12
C PRO A 16 24.74 -19.84 27.28
N SER A 17 24.77 -19.52 25.98
CA SER A 17 23.77 -19.96 25.00
C SER A 17 23.77 -21.48 24.85
N PRO A 18 22.60 -22.15 24.77
CA PRO A 18 22.53 -23.56 24.42
C PRO A 18 23.02 -23.79 22.97
N PRO A 19 23.52 -24.99 22.63
CA PRO A 19 24.13 -25.26 21.34
C PRO A 19 23.15 -25.00 20.19
N THR A 20 23.57 -24.12 19.27
CA THR A 20 22.88 -23.83 18.02
C THR A 20 22.79 -25.10 17.16
N ARG A 21 21.61 -25.72 17.08
CA ARG A 21 21.30 -26.64 15.98
C ARG A 21 21.27 -25.83 14.69
N GLN A 22 22.15 -26.16 13.74
CA GLN A 22 22.09 -25.62 12.39
C GLN A 22 20.67 -25.79 11.82
N PRO A 23 20.07 -24.75 11.21
CA PRO A 23 18.79 -24.91 10.54
C PRO A 23 19.00 -25.88 9.37
N ARG A 24 18.30 -27.02 9.43
CA ARG A 24 18.19 -27.93 8.27
C ARG A 24 17.69 -27.10 7.09
N ARG A 25 18.46 -27.04 5.99
CA ARG A 25 17.99 -26.54 4.69
C ARG A 25 16.65 -27.21 4.39
N ARG A 26 15.53 -26.48 4.53
CA ARG A 26 14.23 -26.96 4.05
C ARG A 26 14.33 -26.92 2.52
N ARG A 27 14.29 -28.10 1.89
CA ARG A 27 14.10 -28.20 0.44
C ARG A 27 12.80 -27.47 0.09
N ALA A 28 12.82 -26.72 -1.01
CA ALA A 28 11.66 -26.05 -1.58
C ALA A 28 10.47 -27.01 -1.59
N THR A 29 9.39 -26.63 -0.91
CA THR A 29 8.10 -27.29 -1.04
C THR A 29 7.64 -27.10 -2.48
N GLN A 30 7.65 -28.19 -3.26
CA GLN A 30 7.03 -28.21 -4.59
C GLN A 30 5.54 -27.86 -4.39
N THR A 31 5.18 -26.65 -4.83
CA THR A 31 3.80 -26.16 -4.82
C THR A 31 3.30 -26.37 -6.24
N HIS A 32 2.18 -27.05 -6.43
CA HIS A 32 1.60 -27.30 -7.77
C HIS A 32 1.00 -25.99 -8.33
N ALA A 33 0.94 -25.86 -9.66
CA ALA A 33 0.15 -24.80 -10.30
C ALA A 33 -1.31 -24.88 -9.83
N ILE A 34 -1.88 -23.74 -9.47
CA ILE A 34 -3.26 -23.66 -8.98
C ILE A 34 -4.04 -22.83 -9.99
N ARG A 35 -4.98 -23.45 -10.72
CA ARG A 35 -5.95 -22.77 -11.59
C ARG A 35 -5.33 -21.65 -12.45
N ASN A 36 -4.33 -21.99 -13.25
CA ASN A 36 -3.62 -21.06 -14.15
C ASN A 36 -2.74 -20.00 -13.47
N TRP A 37 -2.43 -20.17 -12.19
CA TRP A 37 -1.49 -19.30 -11.45
C TRP A 37 -0.32 -20.08 -10.85
N TRP A 38 0.83 -19.43 -10.85
CA TRP A 38 2.07 -19.87 -10.22
C TRP A 38 2.56 -18.81 -9.23
N SER A 39 2.97 -19.27 -8.04
CA SER A 39 3.78 -18.48 -7.12
C SER A 39 5.02 -19.25 -6.70
N GLY A 40 6.19 -18.70 -6.99
CA GLY A 40 7.48 -19.26 -6.64
C GLY A 40 8.34 -18.27 -5.87
N ALA A 41 9.31 -18.78 -5.09
CA ALA A 41 10.25 -17.96 -4.35
C ALA A 41 11.60 -18.66 -4.18
N SER A 42 12.66 -17.87 -4.07
CA SER A 42 14.03 -18.30 -3.79
C SER A 42 14.72 -17.39 -2.79
N SER A 43 15.71 -17.94 -2.10
CA SER A 43 16.64 -17.23 -1.21
C SER A 43 18.09 -17.34 -1.69
N ASP A 44 18.32 -17.74 -2.94
CA ASP A 44 19.66 -17.76 -3.50
C ASP A 44 20.23 -16.33 -3.60
N ARG A 45 21.51 -16.20 -3.28
CA ARG A 45 22.26 -14.94 -3.37
C ARG A 45 22.64 -14.62 -4.81
N ASP A 46 22.75 -15.63 -5.67
CA ASP A 46 22.91 -15.42 -7.11
C ASP A 46 21.54 -15.18 -7.74
N TRP A 47 21.32 -14.00 -8.31
CA TRP A 47 20.02 -13.61 -8.84
C TRP A 47 19.55 -14.50 -10.01
N ARG A 48 20.47 -15.05 -10.81
CA ARG A 48 20.12 -15.94 -11.93
C ARG A 48 19.62 -17.29 -11.42
N SER A 49 20.30 -17.85 -10.42
CA SER A 49 19.84 -19.03 -9.69
C SER A 49 18.50 -18.79 -9.03
N ALA A 50 18.36 -17.66 -8.32
CA ALA A 50 17.12 -17.28 -7.65
C ALA A 50 15.94 -17.14 -8.62
N LEU A 51 16.15 -16.51 -9.78
CA LEU A 51 15.14 -16.36 -10.82
C LEU A 51 14.71 -17.71 -11.38
N ARG A 52 15.67 -18.58 -11.76
CA ARG A 52 15.36 -19.93 -12.26
C ARG A 52 14.57 -20.76 -11.25
N GLU A 53 14.94 -20.69 -9.97
CA GLU A 53 14.23 -21.41 -8.91
C GLU A 53 12.81 -20.85 -8.72
N ALA A 54 12.64 -19.53 -8.71
CA ALA A 54 11.33 -18.91 -8.56
C ALA A 54 10.43 -19.18 -9.78
N CYS A 55 10.98 -19.23 -10.99
CA CYS A 55 10.23 -19.49 -12.22
C CYS A 55 9.98 -20.97 -12.55
N ALA A 56 10.38 -21.91 -11.68
CA ALA A 56 10.38 -23.34 -12.00
C ALA A 56 9.03 -23.92 -12.45
N GLY A 57 7.89 -23.30 -12.09
CA GLY A 57 6.55 -23.70 -12.52
C GLY A 57 5.89 -22.80 -13.57
N VAL A 58 6.57 -21.74 -14.03
CA VAL A 58 6.02 -20.77 -15.00
C VAL A 58 5.67 -21.46 -16.32
N ALA A 59 6.57 -22.29 -16.87
CA ALA A 59 6.32 -23.00 -18.12
C ALA A 59 5.08 -23.91 -18.08
N ALA A 60 4.75 -24.47 -16.91
CA ALA A 60 3.54 -25.29 -16.75
C ALA A 60 2.27 -24.44 -16.84
N VAL A 61 2.27 -23.24 -16.26
CA VAL A 61 1.15 -22.30 -16.35
C VAL A 61 0.98 -21.75 -17.77
N LEU A 62 2.07 -21.36 -18.41
CA LEU A 62 2.01 -20.79 -19.76
C LEU A 62 1.69 -21.83 -20.85
N GLY A 63 2.05 -23.10 -20.63
CA GLY A 63 1.71 -24.18 -21.56
C GLY A 63 0.22 -24.50 -21.63
N GLU A 64 -0.59 -24.04 -20.68
CA GLU A 64 -2.05 -24.19 -20.65
C GLU A 64 -2.79 -22.98 -21.26
N ALA A 65 -2.08 -21.89 -21.59
CA ALA A 65 -2.68 -20.67 -22.14
C ALA A 65 -2.91 -20.75 -23.66
N ASP A 66 -4.06 -20.23 -24.12
CA ASP A 66 -4.30 -19.99 -25.55
C ASP A 66 -3.45 -18.80 -26.06
N ASP A 67 -3.26 -18.70 -27.37
CA ASP A 67 -2.43 -17.63 -27.99
C ASP A 67 -2.98 -16.21 -27.76
N ASP A 68 -4.29 -16.07 -27.51
CA ASP A 68 -4.98 -14.80 -27.27
C ASP A 68 -5.20 -14.48 -25.78
N ASP A 69 -4.75 -15.36 -24.87
CA ASP A 69 -4.91 -15.14 -23.44
C ASP A 69 -3.93 -14.08 -22.91
N ALA A 70 -4.45 -13.18 -22.07
CA ALA A 70 -3.63 -12.19 -21.40
C ALA A 70 -2.90 -12.80 -20.19
N VAL A 71 -1.58 -12.62 -20.13
CA VAL A 71 -0.74 -13.14 -19.04
C VAL A 71 -0.19 -11.99 -18.20
N LEU A 72 -0.46 -12.02 -16.89
CA LEU A 72 0.13 -11.11 -15.91
C LEU A 72 1.33 -11.77 -15.25
N ALA A 73 2.50 -11.13 -15.32
CA ALA A 73 3.74 -11.65 -14.76
C ALA A 73 4.42 -10.62 -13.85
N LEU A 74 4.50 -10.92 -12.55
CA LEU A 74 5.10 -10.04 -11.55
C LEU A 74 6.32 -10.71 -10.91
N CYS A 75 7.45 -10.02 -10.91
CA CYS A 75 8.68 -10.44 -10.25
C CYS A 75 9.05 -9.43 -9.15
N PHE A 76 9.31 -9.95 -7.95
CA PHE A 76 9.65 -9.16 -6.78
C PHE A 76 11.04 -9.57 -6.32
N ALA A 77 11.96 -8.62 -6.29
CA ALA A 77 13.31 -8.81 -5.77
C ALA A 77 13.49 -8.01 -4.48
N SER A 78 14.09 -8.61 -3.46
CA SER A 78 14.47 -7.88 -2.26
C SER A 78 15.65 -6.95 -2.52
N ARG A 79 15.94 -6.05 -1.58
CA ARG A 79 17.05 -5.09 -1.66
C ARG A 79 18.42 -5.72 -1.96
N GLY A 80 18.68 -6.96 -1.53
CA GLY A 80 19.93 -7.68 -1.84
C GLY A 80 20.15 -7.91 -3.35
N HIS A 81 19.08 -7.90 -4.14
CA HIS A 81 19.11 -8.05 -5.59
C HIS A 81 18.91 -6.72 -6.36
N ALA A 82 18.74 -5.60 -5.66
CA ALA A 82 18.46 -4.30 -6.27
C ALA A 82 19.45 -3.85 -7.36
N PRO A 83 20.77 -4.06 -7.23
CA PRO A 83 21.72 -3.70 -8.29
C PRO A 83 21.47 -4.40 -9.64
N TYR A 84 20.72 -5.50 -9.63
CA TYR A 84 20.47 -6.34 -10.80
C TYR A 84 19.04 -6.19 -11.35
N ILE A 85 18.22 -5.25 -10.86
CA ILE A 85 16.80 -5.18 -11.24
C ILE A 85 16.57 -5.06 -12.74
N GLY A 86 17.44 -4.35 -13.46
CA GLY A 86 17.38 -4.28 -14.93
C GLY A 86 17.61 -5.64 -15.58
N SER A 87 18.69 -6.33 -15.19
CA SER A 87 19.02 -7.67 -15.70
C SER A 87 18.01 -8.75 -15.28
N ILE A 88 17.45 -8.63 -14.07
CA ILE A 88 16.36 -9.50 -13.59
C ILE A 88 15.11 -9.26 -14.41
N GLY A 89 14.78 -7.99 -14.70
CA GLY A 89 13.64 -7.63 -15.54
C GLY A 89 13.74 -8.21 -16.94
N GLU A 90 14.88 -8.01 -17.61
CA GLU A 90 15.16 -8.55 -18.95
C GLU A 90 15.07 -10.09 -18.96
N ALA A 91 15.77 -10.76 -18.05
CA ALA A 91 15.75 -12.23 -18.00
C ALA A 91 14.37 -12.80 -17.60
N PHE A 92 13.61 -12.10 -16.76
CA PHE A 92 12.26 -12.51 -16.39
C PHE A 92 11.28 -12.37 -17.56
N ASP A 93 11.38 -11.27 -18.30
CA ASP A 93 10.59 -11.03 -19.51
C ASP A 93 10.84 -12.12 -20.57
N GLU A 94 12.11 -12.48 -20.80
CA GLU A 94 12.48 -13.61 -21.67
C GLU A 94 11.88 -14.94 -21.19
N GLU A 95 11.85 -15.20 -19.88
CA GLU A 95 11.33 -16.44 -19.29
C GLU A 95 9.80 -16.56 -19.43
N VAL A 96 9.06 -15.45 -19.31
CA VAL A 96 7.59 -15.46 -19.46
C VAL A 96 7.15 -15.28 -20.91
N GLY A 97 8.04 -14.79 -21.77
CA GLY A 97 7.84 -14.60 -23.20
C GLY A 97 6.98 -13.38 -23.55
N ASP A 98 7.06 -12.97 -24.82
CA ASP A 98 6.45 -11.74 -25.38
C ASP A 98 4.93 -11.58 -25.18
N ARG A 99 4.23 -12.64 -24.79
CA ARG A 99 2.78 -12.64 -24.53
C ARG A 99 2.44 -12.05 -23.16
N ALA A 100 3.37 -12.11 -22.22
CA ALA A 100 3.13 -11.65 -20.86
C ALA A 100 3.41 -10.16 -20.71
N THR A 101 2.53 -9.49 -19.96
CA THR A 101 2.87 -8.17 -19.43
C THR A 101 3.70 -8.36 -18.17
N SER A 102 5.03 -8.23 -18.30
CA SER A 102 5.98 -8.45 -17.22
C SER A 102 6.33 -7.17 -16.46
N VAL A 103 6.34 -7.23 -15.13
CA VAL A 103 6.88 -6.17 -14.27
C VAL A 103 7.83 -6.81 -13.25
N ALA A 104 9.06 -6.31 -13.19
CA ALA A 104 10.00 -6.65 -12.14
C ALA A 104 10.21 -5.42 -11.23
N LEU A 105 10.15 -5.58 -9.91
CA LEU A 105 10.33 -4.45 -8.99
C LEU A 105 11.06 -4.83 -7.70
N ILE A 106 11.58 -3.81 -7.02
CA ILE A 106 12.26 -3.98 -5.72
C ILE A 106 11.31 -3.79 -4.55
N GLY A 107 11.33 -4.74 -3.62
CA GLY A 107 10.68 -4.65 -2.31
C GLY A 107 11.67 -4.65 -1.15
N GLY A 108 11.19 -4.30 0.05
CA GLY A 108 11.94 -4.42 1.30
C GLY A 108 11.97 -5.86 1.85
N GLY A 109 11.48 -6.81 1.07
CA GLY A 109 11.22 -8.20 1.38
C GLY A 109 10.26 -8.74 0.32
N VAL A 110 10.09 -10.05 0.25
CA VAL A 110 9.24 -10.70 -0.76
C VAL A 110 8.24 -11.67 -0.12
N VAL A 111 7.15 -11.92 -0.82
CA VAL A 111 6.13 -12.91 -0.48
C VAL A 111 6.01 -13.88 -1.66
N GLY A 112 6.16 -15.18 -1.43
CA GLY A 112 5.95 -16.16 -2.50
C GLY A 112 6.15 -17.61 -2.08
N GLY A 113 5.79 -18.55 -2.95
CA GLY A 113 5.91 -19.99 -2.66
C GLY A 113 4.92 -20.45 -1.59
N ALA A 114 3.62 -20.20 -1.83
CA ALA A 114 2.51 -20.40 -0.89
C ALA A 114 2.50 -19.42 0.31
N GLY A 115 2.80 -18.14 0.05
CA GLY A 115 2.70 -17.08 1.06
C GLY A 115 3.85 -17.04 2.08
N ASP A 116 5.02 -17.62 1.75
CA ASP A 116 6.19 -17.56 2.60
C ASP A 116 6.82 -16.15 2.55
N GLU A 117 6.72 -15.43 3.67
CA GLU A 117 7.32 -14.10 3.83
C GLU A 117 8.82 -14.21 4.07
N ARG A 118 9.60 -13.57 3.20
CA ARG A 118 11.05 -13.43 3.34
C ARG A 118 11.40 -11.97 3.52
N GLU A 119 11.50 -11.59 4.79
CA GLU A 119 11.74 -10.24 5.22
C GLU A 119 13.23 -9.93 5.35
N ASP A 120 13.58 -8.67 5.06
CA ASP A 120 14.92 -8.13 5.25
C ASP A 120 15.22 -7.80 6.74
N GLY A 121 14.18 -7.80 7.59
CA GLY A 121 14.29 -7.71 9.06
C GLY A 121 14.69 -6.33 9.62
N ALA A 122 14.79 -5.29 8.77
CA ALA A 122 15.18 -3.94 9.17
C ALA A 122 14.33 -2.87 8.45
N THR A 123 13.94 -1.81 9.17
CA THR A 123 13.35 -0.60 8.57
C THR A 123 14.38 0.19 7.76
N ASN A 124 13.91 1.10 6.89
CA ASN A 124 14.79 2.05 6.20
C ASN A 124 15.66 2.85 7.21
N GLU A 125 15.08 3.25 8.34
CA GLU A 125 15.76 4.02 9.39
C GLU A 125 16.85 3.20 10.08
N GLN A 126 16.57 1.94 10.41
CA GLN A 126 17.55 1.04 11.03
C GLN A 126 18.75 0.78 10.11
N ARG A 127 18.52 0.67 8.79
CA ARG A 127 19.59 0.49 7.79
C ARG A 127 20.49 1.71 7.61
N GLN A 128 19.99 2.92 7.84
CA GLN A 128 20.86 4.10 7.82
C GLN A 128 21.90 4.05 8.94
N THR A 129 21.62 3.30 10.01
CA THR A 129 22.49 3.16 11.18
C THR A 129 23.28 1.86 11.25
N ASP A 130 22.78 0.79 10.63
CA ASP A 130 23.38 -0.55 10.69
C ASP A 130 23.86 -0.97 9.29
N ASN A 131 25.18 -1.11 9.11
CA ASN A 131 25.85 -1.51 7.87
C ASN A 131 25.61 -3.00 7.50
N SER A 132 24.49 -3.60 7.93
CA SER A 132 24.14 -4.99 7.64
C SER A 132 23.81 -5.19 6.15
N GLU A 133 24.36 -6.25 5.55
CA GLU A 133 24.02 -6.62 4.18
C GLU A 133 22.52 -6.92 4.06
N ALA A 134 21.89 -6.44 2.99
CA ALA A 134 20.50 -6.74 2.71
C ALA A 134 20.32 -8.21 2.30
N ALA A 135 19.26 -8.84 2.78
CA ALA A 135 18.96 -10.23 2.42
C ALA A 135 18.57 -10.33 0.94
N SER A 136 19.02 -11.38 0.26
CA SER A 136 18.74 -11.67 -1.15
C SER A 136 17.63 -12.69 -1.28
N HIS A 137 16.49 -12.25 -1.78
CA HIS A 137 15.29 -13.04 -1.98
C HIS A 137 14.61 -12.59 -3.26
N LEU A 138 13.98 -13.54 -3.95
CA LEU A 138 13.23 -13.28 -5.17
C LEU A 138 11.94 -14.10 -5.12
N SER A 139 10.84 -13.54 -5.57
CA SER A 139 9.60 -14.27 -5.78
C SER A 139 8.91 -13.84 -7.05
N VAL A 140 8.12 -14.72 -7.63
CA VAL A 140 7.29 -14.43 -8.81
C VAL A 140 5.83 -14.79 -8.53
N LEU A 141 4.93 -14.06 -9.17
CA LEU A 141 3.51 -14.36 -9.28
C LEU A 141 3.14 -14.23 -10.76
N VAL A 142 2.81 -15.35 -11.40
CA VAL A 142 2.49 -15.40 -12.84
C VAL A 142 1.14 -16.07 -13.01
N GLY A 143 0.26 -15.48 -13.82
CA GLY A 143 -1.06 -16.04 -14.06
C GLY A 143 -1.63 -15.70 -15.42
N VAL A 144 -2.39 -16.65 -15.96
CA VAL A 144 -3.22 -16.45 -17.16
C VAL A 144 -4.56 -15.89 -16.69
N LEU A 145 -4.94 -14.72 -17.21
CA LEU A 145 -6.22 -14.08 -16.87
C LEU A 145 -7.38 -14.78 -17.60
N PRO A 146 -8.63 -14.67 -17.10
CA PRO A 146 -9.78 -15.29 -17.75
C PRO A 146 -9.93 -14.89 -19.22
N LYS A 147 -10.40 -15.82 -20.06
CA LYS A 147 -10.57 -15.59 -21.50
C LYS A 147 -11.31 -14.29 -21.82
N GLY A 148 -10.78 -13.55 -22.80
CA GLY A 148 -11.28 -12.22 -23.21
C GLY A 148 -10.80 -11.07 -22.31
N SER A 149 -9.83 -11.33 -21.43
CA SER A 149 -9.16 -10.27 -20.66
C SER A 149 -8.07 -9.60 -21.50
N SER A 150 -7.71 -8.36 -21.14
CA SER A 150 -6.59 -7.62 -21.71
C SER A 150 -5.82 -6.89 -20.61
N ILE A 151 -4.56 -6.56 -20.91
CA ILE A 151 -3.69 -5.77 -20.04
C ILE A 151 -3.12 -4.61 -20.83
N GLU A 152 -3.45 -3.39 -20.44
CA GLU A 152 -2.86 -2.17 -20.99
C GLU A 152 -1.85 -1.60 -19.99
N ALA A 153 -0.59 -1.46 -20.40
CA ALA A 153 0.47 -0.94 -19.55
C ALA A 153 0.84 0.51 -19.91
N ALA A 154 0.94 1.38 -18.90
CA ALA A 154 1.44 2.73 -19.05
C ALA A 154 2.50 3.05 -17.99
N SER A 155 3.58 3.71 -18.40
CA SER A 155 4.60 4.23 -17.49
C SER A 155 4.78 5.73 -17.64
N PHE A 156 4.95 6.41 -16.51
CA PHE A 156 5.21 7.84 -16.40
C PHE A 156 6.49 8.04 -15.61
N ALA A 157 7.45 8.73 -16.21
CA ALA A 157 8.75 9.03 -15.64
C ALA A 157 8.85 10.52 -15.31
N PRO A 158 9.90 11.00 -14.62
CA PRO A 158 10.08 12.42 -14.40
C PRO A 158 9.99 13.23 -15.70
N ASP A 159 10.57 12.77 -16.79
CA ASP A 159 10.51 13.40 -18.12
C ASP A 159 9.22 13.10 -18.90
N LYS A 160 8.55 11.96 -18.63
CA LYS A 160 7.29 11.56 -19.28
C LYS A 160 6.08 11.84 -18.39
N THR A 161 5.47 13.02 -18.59
CA THR A 161 4.32 13.50 -17.80
C THR A 161 3.03 12.73 -18.14
N PRO A 162 2.21 12.31 -17.15
CA PRO A 162 0.90 11.72 -17.43
C PRO A 162 -0.06 12.72 -18.09
N PRO A 163 -1.14 12.25 -18.74
CA PRO A 163 -2.19 13.15 -19.19
C PRO A 163 -2.70 14.06 -18.06
N PRO A 164 -3.14 15.29 -18.38
CA PRO A 164 -3.80 16.13 -17.39
C PRO A 164 -4.98 15.41 -16.72
N LYS A 165 -5.16 15.60 -15.41
CA LYS A 165 -6.24 14.96 -14.65
C LYS A 165 -7.64 15.27 -15.22
N ASN A 166 -7.83 16.39 -15.92
CA ASN A 166 -9.13 16.76 -16.49
C ASN A 166 -9.37 16.27 -17.93
N LYS A 167 -8.56 15.34 -18.45
CA LYS A 167 -8.63 14.83 -19.82
C LYS A 167 -8.96 13.33 -19.84
N ALA A 168 -10.21 13.00 -19.53
CA ALA A 168 -10.70 11.62 -19.43
C ALA A 168 -10.38 10.79 -20.68
N GLU A 169 -10.60 11.38 -21.86
CA GLU A 169 -10.41 10.75 -23.17
C GLU A 169 -8.97 10.27 -23.39
N ARG A 170 -7.99 10.95 -22.80
CA ARG A 170 -6.57 10.56 -22.91
C ARG A 170 -6.20 9.43 -21.97
N TRP A 171 -6.86 9.35 -20.81
CA TRP A 171 -6.67 8.23 -19.89
C TRP A 171 -7.32 6.96 -20.45
N GLN A 172 -8.52 7.09 -21.02
CA GLN A 172 -9.22 5.99 -21.70
C GLN A 172 -8.43 5.45 -22.90
N ALA A 173 -7.86 6.33 -23.72
CA ALA A 173 -7.01 5.92 -24.84
C ALA A 173 -5.72 5.19 -24.40
N LEU A 174 -5.25 5.39 -23.18
CA LEU A 174 -4.04 4.74 -22.64
C LEU A 174 -4.34 3.43 -21.91
N LEU A 175 -5.48 3.35 -21.22
CA LEU A 175 -5.78 2.30 -20.23
C LEU A 175 -7.05 1.50 -20.55
N GLY A 176 -7.66 1.76 -21.71
CA GLY A 176 -8.98 1.24 -22.05
C GLY A 176 -10.13 2.03 -21.42
N ASP A 177 -11.35 1.77 -21.90
CA ASP A 177 -12.53 2.56 -21.53
C ASP A 177 -13.08 2.23 -20.14
N ALA A 178 -12.96 0.97 -19.71
CA ALA A 178 -13.56 0.48 -18.47
C ALA A 178 -12.73 -0.67 -17.83
N PRO A 179 -11.48 -0.39 -17.40
CA PRO A 179 -10.69 -1.38 -16.68
C PRO A 179 -11.39 -1.82 -15.40
N ARG A 180 -11.30 -3.12 -15.10
CA ARG A 180 -11.80 -3.71 -13.85
C ARG A 180 -10.89 -3.38 -12.68
N ALA A 181 -9.58 -3.33 -12.94
CA ALA A 181 -8.59 -2.94 -11.96
C ALA A 181 -7.40 -2.24 -12.60
N CYS A 182 -6.72 -1.43 -11.80
CA CYS A 182 -5.43 -0.86 -12.12
C CYS A 182 -4.43 -1.25 -11.04
N LEU A 183 -3.41 -2.03 -11.40
CA LEU A 183 -2.25 -2.25 -10.54
C LEU A 183 -1.28 -1.08 -10.71
N VAL A 184 -0.98 -0.36 -9.62
CA VAL A 184 -0.10 0.81 -9.65
C VAL A 184 1.16 0.52 -8.84
N PHE A 185 2.31 0.54 -9.50
CA PHE A 185 3.62 0.44 -8.85
C PHE A 185 4.39 1.72 -9.06
N ALA A 186 5.03 2.24 -8.01
CA ALA A 186 5.74 3.51 -8.09
C ALA A 186 7.08 3.45 -7.40
N ASP A 187 8.08 4.08 -8.01
CA ASP A 187 9.32 4.41 -7.34
C ASP A 187 9.07 5.34 -6.14
N PRO A 188 9.82 5.26 -5.02
CA PRO A 188 9.68 6.15 -3.87
C PRO A 188 9.72 7.65 -4.21
N SER A 189 10.42 8.03 -5.28
CA SER A 189 10.54 9.42 -5.73
C SER A 189 9.53 9.81 -6.82
N ALA A 190 8.51 8.98 -7.07
CA ALA A 190 7.54 9.18 -8.14
C ALA A 190 6.65 10.42 -7.96
N ARG A 191 7.07 11.52 -8.57
CA ARG A 191 6.36 12.82 -8.50
C ARG A 191 4.95 12.80 -9.10
N TRP A 192 4.64 11.82 -9.95
CA TRP A 192 3.39 11.74 -10.68
C TRP A 192 2.35 10.82 -10.03
N LEU A 193 2.68 10.12 -8.96
CA LEU A 193 1.80 9.14 -8.32
C LEU A 193 0.42 9.74 -7.97
N GLY A 194 0.39 10.85 -7.24
CA GLY A 194 -0.87 11.50 -6.84
C GLY A 194 -1.71 11.99 -8.02
N ARG A 195 -1.07 12.41 -9.13
CA ARG A 195 -1.78 12.78 -10.36
C ARG A 195 -2.40 11.54 -11.01
N SER A 196 -1.65 10.45 -11.11
CA SER A 196 -2.10 9.20 -11.72
C SER A 196 -3.25 8.59 -10.94
N CYS A 197 -3.08 8.31 -9.64
CA CYS A 197 -4.15 7.78 -8.78
C CYS A 197 -5.38 8.70 -8.77
N GLY A 198 -5.16 10.01 -8.67
CA GLY A 198 -6.24 10.98 -8.69
C GLY A 198 -7.00 11.06 -10.02
N ALA A 199 -6.40 10.66 -11.14
CA ALA A 199 -7.07 10.55 -12.44
C ALA A 199 -7.80 9.20 -12.57
N LEU A 200 -7.23 8.12 -12.05
CA LEU A 200 -7.89 6.81 -12.02
C LEU A 200 -9.20 6.89 -11.23
N ASP A 201 -9.17 7.44 -10.02
CA ASP A 201 -10.35 7.64 -9.18
C ASP A 201 -11.42 8.52 -9.85
N ALA A 202 -11.01 9.45 -10.72
CA ALA A 202 -11.91 10.42 -11.34
C ALA A 202 -12.60 9.87 -12.60
N HIS A 203 -11.90 9.03 -13.37
CA HIS A 203 -12.36 8.60 -14.70
C HIS A 203 -12.74 7.13 -14.77
N PHE A 204 -12.31 6.32 -13.82
CA PHE A 204 -12.63 4.90 -13.72
C PHE A 204 -13.22 4.58 -12.33
N PRO A 205 -14.41 5.12 -11.99
CA PRO A 205 -14.99 5.02 -10.64
C PRO A 205 -15.37 3.58 -10.21
N ASP A 206 -15.37 2.67 -11.18
CA ASP A 206 -15.67 1.24 -11.02
C ASP A 206 -14.41 0.37 -11.02
N CYS A 207 -13.24 0.98 -11.23
CA CYS A 207 -11.95 0.30 -11.26
C CYS A 207 -11.39 0.17 -9.85
N VAL A 208 -10.98 -1.05 -9.48
CA VAL A 208 -10.23 -1.30 -8.26
C VAL A 208 -8.77 -0.88 -8.48
N VAL A 209 -8.29 0.09 -7.72
CA VAL A 209 -6.87 0.47 -7.75
C VAL A 209 -6.16 -0.15 -6.57
N GLY A 210 -5.09 -0.90 -6.85
CA GLY A 210 -4.25 -1.54 -5.84
C GLY A 210 -2.78 -1.52 -6.23
N GLY A 211 -1.86 -1.64 -5.28
CA GLY A 211 -0.43 -1.69 -5.58
C GLY A 211 0.43 -1.15 -4.44
N GLY A 212 1.59 -0.60 -4.78
CA GLY A 212 2.50 -0.09 -3.76
C GLY A 212 3.76 0.57 -4.31
N LEU A 213 4.44 1.27 -3.41
CA LEU A 213 5.73 1.88 -3.68
C LEU A 213 6.84 0.84 -3.53
N THR A 214 7.74 0.80 -4.51
CA THR A 214 8.95 -0.03 -4.48
C THR A 214 9.91 0.45 -3.38
N CYS A 215 10.99 -0.28 -3.17
CA CYS A 215 12.03 0.06 -2.19
C CYS A 215 13.37 0.31 -2.88
N GLY A 216 14.22 1.14 -2.25
CA GLY A 216 15.59 1.38 -2.69
C GLY A 216 15.81 2.80 -3.21
N SER A 217 16.98 3.00 -3.83
CA SER A 217 17.39 4.25 -4.46
C SER A 217 17.75 4.01 -5.93
N GLY A 218 17.59 5.04 -6.77
CA GLY A 218 17.80 4.90 -8.20
C GLY A 218 16.61 4.23 -8.89
N ALA A 219 16.88 3.51 -9.98
CA ALA A 219 15.84 2.78 -10.71
C ALA A 219 15.45 1.50 -9.94
N THR A 220 14.16 1.30 -9.71
CA THR A 220 13.65 0.24 -8.83
C THR A 220 12.69 -0.72 -9.53
N MET A 221 12.44 -0.54 -10.83
CA MET A 221 11.41 -1.28 -11.56
C MET A 221 11.77 -1.41 -13.05
N ALA A 222 11.38 -2.52 -13.66
CA ALA A 222 11.39 -2.76 -15.09
C ALA A 222 9.99 -3.17 -15.57
N LEU A 223 9.63 -2.82 -16.80
CA LEU A 223 8.37 -3.15 -17.47
C LEU A 223 8.69 -3.71 -18.86
N GLY A 224 8.25 -4.93 -19.17
CA GLY A 224 8.55 -5.59 -20.46
C GLY A 224 10.06 -5.68 -20.71
N GLY A 225 10.81 -6.15 -19.70
CA GLY A 225 12.27 -6.21 -19.73
C GLY A 225 13.01 -4.87 -19.62
N ALA A 226 12.37 -3.75 -19.93
CA ALA A 226 13.01 -2.43 -19.96
C ALA A 226 13.06 -1.78 -18.57
N LEU A 227 14.26 -1.41 -18.12
CA LEU A 227 14.47 -0.68 -16.86
C LEU A 227 13.81 0.70 -16.93
N LEU A 228 12.90 0.97 -16.01
CA LEU A 228 12.28 2.29 -15.87
C LEU A 228 13.20 3.24 -15.07
N PRO A 229 13.26 4.53 -15.42
CA PRO A 229 14.08 5.48 -14.69
C PRO A 229 13.59 5.69 -13.25
N ALA A 230 14.48 6.14 -12.38
CA ALA A 230 14.13 6.56 -11.02
C ALA A 230 12.98 7.59 -11.04
N GLY A 231 12.05 7.48 -10.10
CA GLY A 231 10.84 8.31 -10.05
C GLY A 231 9.74 7.91 -11.03
N ALA A 232 9.82 6.72 -11.63
CA ALA A 232 8.76 6.21 -12.50
C ALA A 232 7.53 5.69 -11.73
N THR A 233 6.35 5.85 -12.34
CA THR A 233 5.10 5.17 -11.98
C THR A 233 4.70 4.26 -13.13
N CYS A 234 4.39 3.00 -12.82
CA CYS A 234 3.83 2.01 -13.73
C CYS A 234 2.37 1.74 -13.37
N VAL A 235 1.51 1.68 -14.38
CA VAL A 235 0.08 1.36 -14.25
C VAL A 235 -0.22 0.21 -15.20
N LEU A 236 -0.78 -0.89 -14.68
CA LEU A 236 -1.32 -1.99 -15.46
C LEU A 236 -2.85 -1.96 -15.32
N ALA A 237 -3.53 -1.58 -16.39
CA ALA A 237 -4.98 -1.65 -16.46
C ALA A 237 -5.39 -3.07 -16.89
N LEU A 238 -6.26 -3.70 -16.12
CA LEU A 238 -6.74 -5.06 -16.32
C LEU A 238 -8.21 -5.01 -16.69
N SER A 239 -8.54 -5.52 -17.86
CA SER A 239 -9.91 -5.52 -18.40
C SER A 239 -10.34 -6.94 -18.70
N GLY A 240 -11.65 -7.19 -18.71
CA GLY A 240 -12.19 -8.51 -19.06
C GLY A 240 -13.63 -8.70 -18.55
N PRO A 241 -14.47 -9.45 -19.29
CA PRO A 241 -15.86 -9.66 -18.91
C PRO A 241 -16.00 -10.56 -17.67
N ARG A 242 -15.12 -11.57 -17.55
CA ARG A 242 -15.12 -12.55 -16.44
C ARG A 242 -14.02 -12.30 -15.41
N LEU A 243 -13.11 -11.36 -15.67
CA LEU A 243 -12.06 -10.98 -14.73
C LEU A 243 -12.68 -10.34 -13.49
N ARG A 244 -12.43 -10.95 -12.33
CA ARG A 244 -12.71 -10.34 -11.03
C ARG A 244 -11.40 -9.92 -10.38
N VAL A 245 -11.37 -8.68 -9.90
CA VAL A 245 -10.29 -8.16 -9.06
C VAL A 245 -10.91 -7.41 -7.91
N ASP A 246 -10.54 -7.82 -6.70
CA ASP A 246 -10.98 -7.19 -5.45
C ASP A 246 -9.77 -6.65 -4.69
N CYS A 247 -10.00 -5.75 -3.74
CA CYS A 247 -8.94 -5.23 -2.89
C CYS A 247 -9.38 -5.17 -1.42
N VAL A 248 -8.48 -5.59 -0.53
CA VAL A 248 -8.65 -5.48 0.91
C VAL A 248 -7.45 -4.73 1.48
N ALA A 249 -7.70 -3.62 2.17
CA ALA A 249 -6.67 -2.82 2.82
C ALA A 249 -6.92 -2.75 4.34
N SER A 250 -5.91 -3.13 5.13
CA SER A 250 -5.93 -3.02 6.60
C SER A 250 -4.84 -2.06 7.07
N GLN A 251 -5.25 -0.95 7.68
CA GLN A 251 -4.35 0.07 8.24
C GLN A 251 -3.84 -0.29 9.63
N GLY A 252 -4.60 -1.10 10.38
CA GLY A 252 -4.12 -1.77 11.59
C GLY A 252 -3.67 -0.88 12.75
N CYS A 253 -4.15 0.36 12.82
CA CYS A 253 -3.76 1.32 13.86
C CYS A 253 -4.78 1.37 15.01
N ALA A 254 -4.31 1.50 16.25
CA ALA A 254 -5.16 1.63 17.42
C ALA A 254 -5.49 3.11 17.70
N PRO A 255 -6.77 3.47 17.92
CA PRO A 255 -7.13 4.82 18.34
C PRO A 255 -6.64 5.11 19.76
N VAL A 256 -6.28 6.37 20.03
CA VAL A 256 -5.94 6.86 21.37
C VAL A 256 -6.65 8.19 21.65
N GLY A 257 -7.38 8.25 22.76
CA GLY A 257 -8.13 9.43 23.20
C GLY A 257 -9.42 9.70 22.42
N ASP A 258 -9.97 10.90 22.65
CA ASP A 258 -11.27 11.33 22.11
C ASP A 258 -11.24 11.61 20.60
N VAL A 259 -12.43 11.76 19.98
CA VAL A 259 -12.56 12.44 18.68
C VAL A 259 -12.54 13.95 18.90
N TYR A 260 -11.86 14.66 18.01
CA TYR A 260 -11.80 16.11 17.99
C TYR A 260 -12.21 16.64 16.60
N GLU A 261 -12.50 17.92 16.49
CA GLU A 261 -12.76 18.60 15.23
C GLU A 261 -11.53 19.40 14.80
N VAL A 262 -11.17 19.31 13.52
CA VAL A 262 -10.25 20.25 12.89
C VAL A 262 -10.98 21.58 12.71
N THR A 263 -10.80 22.51 13.64
CA THR A 263 -11.42 23.84 13.52
C THR A 263 -10.71 24.71 12.50
N ARG A 264 -9.44 24.40 12.16
CA ARG A 264 -8.71 25.09 11.10
C ARG A 264 -7.67 24.21 10.42
N ALA A 265 -7.65 24.24 9.09
CA ALA A 265 -6.63 23.63 8.26
C ALA A 265 -5.92 24.67 7.40
N ALA A 266 -4.68 24.39 7.01
CA ALA A 266 -3.86 25.27 6.17
C ALA A 266 -3.09 24.49 5.10
N ARG A 267 -2.84 25.12 3.94
CA ARG A 267 -2.03 24.56 2.83
C ARG A 267 -2.38 23.11 2.47
N SER A 268 -3.68 22.79 2.52
CA SER A 268 -4.29 21.46 2.37
C SER A 268 -3.79 20.32 3.27
N GLN A 269 -2.59 20.36 3.87
CA GLN A 269 -2.01 19.23 4.61
C GLN A 269 -1.57 19.59 6.04
N VAL A 270 -1.97 20.74 6.56
CA VAL A 270 -1.61 21.19 7.90
C VAL A 270 -2.88 21.30 8.75
N VAL A 271 -2.98 20.46 9.78
CA VAL A 271 -3.94 20.64 10.86
C VAL A 271 -3.43 21.80 11.69
N ALA A 272 -4.13 22.92 11.64
CA ALA A 272 -3.65 24.16 12.23
C ALA A 272 -4.28 24.46 13.58
N GLU A 273 -5.55 24.07 13.78
CA GLU A 273 -6.26 24.12 15.06
C GLU A 273 -7.16 22.88 15.21
N ILE A 274 -7.20 22.33 16.42
CA ILE A 274 -8.06 21.21 16.84
C ILE A 274 -8.90 21.70 18.03
N ASP A 275 -10.23 21.65 17.93
CA ASP A 275 -11.17 22.20 18.94
C ASP A 275 -10.81 23.63 19.38
N GLY A 276 -10.38 24.47 18.43
CA GLY A 276 -9.97 25.85 18.70
C GLY A 276 -8.63 26.00 19.43
N ARG A 277 -7.84 24.93 19.54
CA ARG A 277 -6.53 24.92 20.22
C ARG A 277 -5.41 24.49 19.28
N PRO A 278 -4.16 24.87 19.56
CA PRO A 278 -3.01 24.34 18.82
C PRO A 278 -2.92 22.81 18.94
N PRO A 279 -2.61 22.06 17.86
CA PRO A 279 -2.56 20.59 17.88
C PRO A 279 -1.67 20.00 18.98
N ALA A 280 -0.56 20.68 19.31
CA ALA A 280 0.35 20.23 20.37
C ALA A 280 -0.31 20.20 21.76
N VAL A 281 -1.25 21.12 22.05
CA VAL A 281 -2.00 21.15 23.31
C VAL A 281 -2.95 19.95 23.38
N THR A 282 -3.61 19.63 22.26
CA THR A 282 -4.48 18.46 22.18
C THR A 282 -3.69 17.16 22.31
N LEU A 283 -2.52 17.07 21.67
CA LEU A 283 -1.62 15.91 21.83
C LEU A 283 -1.13 15.77 23.28
N ASP A 284 -0.76 16.86 23.98
CA ASP A 284 -0.39 16.81 25.40
C ASP A 284 -1.55 16.32 26.28
N LYS A 285 -2.79 16.78 26.01
CA LYS A 285 -3.99 16.28 26.69
C LYS A 285 -4.14 14.76 26.49
N VAL A 286 -4.03 14.29 25.24
CA VAL A 286 -4.12 12.86 24.89
C VAL A 286 -3.02 12.07 25.59
N MET A 287 -1.78 12.57 25.55
CA MET A 287 -0.65 11.95 26.24
C MET A 287 -0.93 11.82 27.73
N ARG A 288 -1.44 12.85 28.41
CA ARG A 288 -1.74 12.77 29.85
C ARG A 288 -2.83 11.76 30.19
N GLY A 289 -3.88 11.67 29.37
CA GLY A 289 -5.00 10.74 29.55
C GLY A 289 -4.71 9.29 29.13
N ALA A 290 -3.66 9.04 28.35
CA ALA A 290 -3.30 7.72 27.86
C ALA A 290 -2.81 6.78 28.98
N THR A 291 -3.13 5.49 28.84
CA THR A 291 -2.52 4.41 29.62
C THR A 291 -1.01 4.35 29.41
N ASP A 292 -0.26 3.67 30.30
CA ASP A 292 1.20 3.56 30.16
C ASP A 292 1.61 2.92 28.83
N ARG A 293 0.87 1.90 28.37
CA ARG A 293 1.09 1.26 27.07
C ARG A 293 0.84 2.23 25.92
N GLU A 294 -0.31 2.91 25.88
CA GLU A 294 -0.62 3.87 24.81
C GLU A 294 0.38 5.03 24.79
N ARG A 295 0.77 5.54 25.95
CA ARG A 295 1.77 6.60 26.09
C ARG A 295 3.13 6.17 25.53
N GLU A 296 3.54 4.93 25.76
CA GLU A 296 4.76 4.38 25.19
C GLU A 296 4.67 4.22 23.68
N LEU A 297 3.52 3.76 23.16
CA LEU A 297 3.28 3.66 21.72
C LEU A 297 3.26 5.04 21.04
N LEU A 298 2.61 6.04 21.65
CA LEU A 298 2.58 7.42 21.15
C LEU A 298 4.00 8.02 21.05
N LYS A 299 4.88 7.73 22.03
CA LYS A 299 6.29 8.16 22.01
C LYS A 299 7.09 7.54 20.86
N ARG A 300 6.73 6.33 20.42
CA ARG A 300 7.39 5.63 19.31
C ARG A 300 6.92 6.10 17.93
N GLY A 301 5.82 6.85 17.87
CA GLY A 301 5.29 7.41 16.64
C GLY A 301 3.78 7.54 16.71
N ALA A 302 3.29 8.75 17.00
CA ALA A 302 1.89 9.07 16.91
C ALA A 302 1.47 9.22 15.43
N LEU A 303 0.27 8.75 15.14
CA LEU A 303 -0.42 8.88 13.86
C LEU A 303 -1.67 9.74 14.05
N VAL A 304 -2.23 10.18 12.94
CA VAL A 304 -3.49 10.93 12.92
C VAL A 304 -4.51 10.19 12.06
N GLY A 305 -5.64 9.84 12.65
CA GLY A 305 -6.83 9.39 11.93
C GLY A 305 -7.64 10.61 11.54
N LEU A 306 -7.95 10.72 10.25
CA LEU A 306 -8.79 11.76 9.68
C LEU A 306 -10.09 11.14 9.18
N ARG A 307 -11.21 11.83 9.42
CA ARG A 307 -12.51 11.43 8.92
C ARG A 307 -13.25 12.66 8.38
N PRO A 308 -13.70 12.66 7.11
CA PRO A 308 -14.36 13.82 6.55
C PRO A 308 -15.64 14.21 7.29
N ALA A 309 -15.89 15.52 7.40
CA ALA A 309 -17.10 16.07 8.02
C ALA A 309 -18.39 15.42 7.48
N ALA A 310 -19.42 15.24 8.33
CA ALA A 310 -20.71 14.60 7.98
C ALA A 310 -21.34 15.13 6.68
N ALA A 311 -21.33 16.46 6.46
CA ALA A 311 -21.87 17.08 5.25
C ALA A 311 -21.15 16.67 3.94
N SER A 312 -19.85 16.36 4.02
CA SER A 312 -19.06 15.91 2.87
C SER A 312 -19.24 14.43 2.54
N ARG A 313 -19.81 13.64 3.48
CA ARG A 313 -20.16 12.23 3.30
C ARG A 313 -21.38 12.05 2.40
N LEU A 314 -22.26 13.06 2.34
CA LEU A 314 -23.53 13.03 1.59
C LEU A 314 -23.41 13.50 0.12
N SER A 315 -22.30 14.13 -0.26
CA SER A 315 -22.12 14.72 -1.60
C SER A 315 -21.70 13.73 -2.71
N GLY A 316 -21.79 12.42 -2.47
CA GLY A 316 -21.75 11.38 -3.51
C GLY A 316 -23.16 10.85 -3.71
N GLY A 317 -23.76 11.13 -4.87
CA GLY A 317 -25.17 10.86 -5.17
C GLY A 317 -25.63 9.44 -4.77
N GLY A 318 -26.47 9.39 -3.73
CA GLY A 318 -27.13 8.18 -3.25
C GLY A 318 -27.90 8.50 -1.97
N SER A 319 -29.22 8.58 -2.06
CA SER A 319 -30.11 8.90 -0.94
C SER A 319 -30.48 7.65 -0.14
N TYR A 320 -29.91 7.40 1.04
CA TYR A 320 -30.42 6.60 2.18
C TYR A 320 -29.40 6.81 3.34
N SER A 321 -29.71 6.97 4.62
CA SER A 321 -30.93 6.93 5.45
C SER A 321 -30.83 8.04 6.52
N LYS A 322 -31.98 8.59 6.94
CA LYS A 322 -32.10 9.27 8.25
C LYS A 322 -32.14 8.17 9.32
N ASP A 323 -31.52 8.46 10.45
CA ASP A 323 -31.48 7.70 11.70
C ASP A 323 -30.23 6.79 11.86
N GLY A 324 -29.37 7.16 12.80
CA GLY A 324 -28.53 6.25 13.58
C GLY A 324 -27.13 5.86 13.07
N ASP A 325 -26.85 5.88 11.77
CA ASP A 325 -25.63 5.28 11.20
C ASP A 325 -24.44 6.25 10.97
N GLU A 326 -24.42 7.42 11.62
CA GLU A 326 -23.38 8.43 11.40
C GLU A 326 -22.00 8.07 11.96
N GLU A 327 -21.86 6.97 12.72
CA GLU A 327 -20.59 6.52 13.32
C GLU A 327 -19.67 5.70 12.39
N ALA A 328 -20.17 5.22 11.24
CA ALA A 328 -19.57 4.09 10.50
C ALA A 328 -18.70 4.45 9.27
N ALA A 329 -18.07 5.63 9.25
CA ALA A 329 -17.03 5.92 8.25
C ALA A 329 -15.65 5.55 8.80
N ASP A 330 -14.93 4.69 8.06
CA ASP A 330 -13.58 4.23 8.41
C ASP A 330 -12.60 5.41 8.47
N TRP A 331 -11.68 5.36 9.44
CA TRP A 331 -10.65 6.38 9.61
C TRP A 331 -9.59 6.27 8.51
N LEU A 332 -9.16 7.41 7.98
CA LEU A 332 -7.96 7.51 7.16
C LEU A 332 -6.77 7.83 8.07
N VAL A 333 -5.97 6.82 8.42
CA VAL A 333 -4.84 6.98 9.34
C VAL A 333 -3.59 7.37 8.56
N ARG A 334 -2.91 8.41 9.03
CA ARG A 334 -1.77 9.04 8.37
C ARG A 334 -0.63 9.35 9.29
N GLN A 335 0.55 9.36 8.70
CA GLN A 335 1.76 9.84 9.36
C GLN A 335 1.66 11.33 9.67
N ILE A 336 2.13 11.67 10.86
CA ILE A 336 2.49 13.03 11.21
C ILE A 336 3.87 13.29 10.62
N ILE A 337 3.95 14.17 9.62
CA ILE A 337 5.20 14.54 8.95
C ILE A 337 6.07 15.38 9.90
N GLY A 338 5.43 16.24 10.69
CA GLY A 338 6.12 17.05 11.69
C GLY A 338 5.34 18.27 12.11
N GLN A 339 5.97 19.08 12.97
CA GLN A 339 5.42 20.35 13.40
C GLN A 339 5.76 21.45 12.39
N VAL A 340 4.77 22.28 12.06
CA VAL A 340 4.95 23.50 11.28
C VAL A 340 5.10 24.65 12.28
N PRO A 341 6.29 25.26 12.43
CA PRO A 341 6.57 26.17 13.55
C PRO A 341 5.67 27.40 13.64
N SER A 342 5.15 27.86 12.51
CA SER A 342 4.10 28.89 12.46
C SER A 342 3.26 28.68 11.22
N VAL A 343 1.94 28.73 11.37
CA VAL A 343 1.03 28.67 10.22
C VAL A 343 0.75 30.09 9.78
N ARG A 344 1.27 30.45 8.59
CA ARG A 344 1.10 31.76 7.97
C ARG A 344 0.11 31.67 6.81
N GLU A 345 -0.96 32.45 6.89
CA GLU A 345 -1.96 32.59 5.84
C GLU A 345 -2.08 34.04 5.41
N GLN A 346 -2.15 34.26 4.11
CA GLN A 346 -2.46 35.55 3.52
C GLN A 346 -3.88 35.50 2.99
N MET A 347 -4.76 36.30 3.57
CA MET A 347 -6.13 36.49 3.11
C MET A 347 -6.17 37.76 2.27
N SER A 348 -6.84 37.71 1.12
CA SER A 348 -7.10 38.88 0.31
C SER A 348 -8.59 38.99 0.01
N TRP A 349 -9.12 40.21 0.13
CA TRP A 349 -10.47 40.52 -0.29
C TRP A 349 -10.50 41.90 -0.92
N SER A 350 -11.41 42.12 -1.87
CA SER A 350 -11.56 43.40 -2.55
C SER A 350 -12.92 44.01 -2.22
N ASN A 351 -12.92 45.32 -1.96
CA ASN A 351 -14.15 46.08 -1.94
C ASN A 351 -14.53 46.45 -3.38
N ARG A 352 -15.61 45.87 -3.90
CA ARG A 352 -16.09 46.09 -5.27
C ARG A 352 -16.46 47.53 -5.60
N MET A 353 -16.83 48.36 -4.61
CA MET A 353 -17.20 49.76 -4.83
C MET A 353 -15.98 50.70 -4.85
N SER A 354 -14.94 50.42 -4.08
CA SER A 354 -13.75 51.30 -3.99
C SER A 354 -12.55 50.82 -4.81
N GLY A 355 -12.58 49.59 -5.32
CA GLY A 355 -11.44 48.97 -6.02
C GLY A 355 -10.25 48.66 -5.10
N ILE A 356 -10.37 48.89 -3.78
CA ILE A 356 -9.29 48.66 -2.82
C ILE A 356 -9.18 47.17 -2.53
N GLN A 357 -7.96 46.65 -2.67
CA GLN A 357 -7.59 45.30 -2.31
C GLN A 357 -6.99 45.31 -0.89
N TYR A 358 -7.65 44.62 0.03
CA TYR A 358 -7.17 44.38 1.37
C TYR A 358 -6.39 43.08 1.39
N THR A 359 -5.28 43.07 2.11
CA THR A 359 -4.56 41.84 2.44
C THR A 359 -4.32 41.79 3.94
N ALA A 360 -4.66 40.68 4.58
CA ALA A 360 -4.34 40.41 5.97
C ALA A 360 -3.44 39.18 6.05
N ARG A 361 -2.48 39.19 6.98
CA ARG A 361 -1.68 38.00 7.30
C ARG A 361 -2.06 37.52 8.69
N ARG A 362 -2.57 36.29 8.79
CA ARG A 362 -2.74 35.61 10.07
C ARG A 362 -1.52 34.74 10.31
N VAL A 363 -0.91 34.91 11.48
CA VAL A 363 0.12 34.01 12.00
C VAL A 363 -0.50 33.36 13.23
N SER A 364 -0.67 32.05 13.20
CA SER A 364 -1.07 31.30 14.40
C SER A 364 0.13 30.53 14.97
N ASP A 365 -0.13 29.91 16.12
CA ASP A 365 0.74 28.91 16.74
C ASP A 365 1.06 27.75 15.79
N ALA A 366 2.01 26.91 16.22
CA ALA A 366 2.51 25.79 15.45
C ALA A 366 1.40 24.80 15.06
N GLY A 367 1.39 24.39 13.78
CA GLY A 367 0.48 23.39 13.24
C GLY A 367 1.11 22.01 13.16
N LEU A 368 0.32 21.03 12.75
CA LEU A 368 0.73 19.65 12.53
C LEU A 368 0.61 19.32 11.04
N ALA A 369 1.74 19.04 10.37
CA ALA A 369 1.74 18.57 9.00
C ALA A 369 1.44 17.07 8.96
N VAL A 370 0.53 16.66 8.08
CA VAL A 370 0.03 15.28 8.00
C VAL A 370 0.01 14.85 6.54
N ASP A 371 0.21 13.56 6.27
CA ASP A 371 0.29 13.05 4.88
C ASP A 371 -1.08 12.80 4.23
N ALA A 372 -1.98 13.78 4.34
CA ALA A 372 -3.28 13.77 3.68
C ALA A 372 -3.84 15.18 3.54
N GLU A 373 -4.83 15.33 2.66
CA GLU A 373 -5.66 16.53 2.65
C GLU A 373 -6.49 16.63 3.94
N VAL A 374 -6.52 17.81 4.53
CA VAL A 374 -7.26 18.17 5.74
C VAL A 374 -8.09 19.40 5.46
N ARG A 375 -9.33 19.39 5.92
CA ARG A 375 -10.28 20.50 5.84
C ARG A 375 -10.78 20.88 7.22
N ALA A 376 -11.19 22.14 7.36
CA ALA A 376 -11.93 22.54 8.55
C ALA A 376 -13.27 21.80 8.62
N GLY A 377 -13.65 21.34 9.82
CA GLY A 377 -14.81 20.48 10.07
C GLY A 377 -14.53 18.98 9.96
N ASP A 378 -13.35 18.57 9.47
CA ASP A 378 -12.97 17.15 9.51
C ASP A 378 -12.81 16.70 10.97
N GLU A 379 -13.16 15.45 11.25
CA GLU A 379 -12.90 14.84 12.54
C GLU A 379 -11.49 14.27 12.57
N VAL A 380 -10.84 14.38 13.71
CA VAL A 380 -9.47 13.93 13.95
C VAL A 380 -9.37 13.14 15.24
N ARG A 381 -8.61 12.04 15.21
CA ARG A 381 -8.26 11.25 16.40
C ARG A 381 -6.83 10.76 16.30
N PHE A 382 -6.09 10.78 17.40
CA PHE A 382 -4.73 10.21 17.40
C PHE A 382 -4.76 8.69 17.35
N HIS A 383 -3.79 8.11 16.68
CA HIS A 383 -3.65 6.68 16.55
C HIS A 383 -2.21 6.25 16.81
N VAL A 384 -2.02 4.97 17.10
CA VAL A 384 -0.70 4.36 17.28
C VAL A 384 -0.60 3.05 16.51
N ARG A 385 0.63 2.67 16.18
CA ARG A 385 0.93 1.36 15.59
C ARG A 385 0.84 0.32 16.70
N ASP A 386 -0.06 -0.65 16.55
CA ASP A 386 -0.25 -1.70 17.53
C ASP A 386 -0.47 -3.05 16.83
N ALA A 387 0.33 -4.04 17.22
CA ALA A 387 0.30 -5.37 16.60
C ALA A 387 -1.03 -6.09 16.79
N THR A 388 -1.71 -5.88 17.92
CA THR A 388 -3.02 -6.51 18.19
C THR A 388 -4.10 -5.84 17.35
N ALA A 389 -4.09 -4.51 17.28
CA ALA A 389 -5.00 -3.76 16.41
C ALA A 389 -4.81 -4.13 14.93
N ALA A 390 -3.56 -4.30 14.48
CA ALA A 390 -3.25 -4.72 13.13
C ALA A 390 -3.78 -6.12 12.77
N LYS A 391 -3.65 -7.10 13.68
CA LYS A 391 -4.23 -8.43 13.48
C LYS A 391 -5.76 -8.39 13.45
N ASN A 392 -6.37 -7.66 14.37
CA ASN A 392 -7.83 -7.57 14.48
C ASN A 392 -8.47 -6.82 13.31
N ASP A 393 -7.86 -5.72 12.86
CA ASP A 393 -8.34 -4.96 11.70
C ASP A 393 -8.26 -5.83 10.44
N LEU A 394 -7.14 -6.53 10.20
CA LEU A 394 -7.03 -7.42 9.04
C LEU A 394 -8.09 -8.52 9.04
N ASP A 395 -8.30 -9.20 10.18
CA ASP A 395 -9.36 -10.21 10.32
C ASP A 395 -10.75 -9.61 10.05
N LEU A 396 -11.03 -8.41 10.57
CA LEU A 396 -12.29 -7.71 10.33
C LEU A 396 -12.49 -7.39 8.84
N GLN A 397 -11.49 -6.83 8.17
CA GLN A 397 -11.59 -6.47 6.75
C GLN A 397 -11.75 -7.71 5.87
N LEU A 398 -11.07 -8.82 6.19
CA LEU A 398 -11.22 -10.09 5.46
C LEU A 398 -12.59 -10.74 5.68
N ARG A 399 -13.14 -10.69 6.90
CA ARG A 399 -14.52 -11.14 7.17
C ARG A 399 -15.53 -10.30 6.42
N ARG A 400 -15.34 -8.99 6.42
CA ARG A 400 -16.17 -8.05 5.66
C ARG A 400 -16.11 -8.36 4.18
N TYR A 401 -14.91 -8.56 3.63
CA TYR A 401 -14.70 -8.98 2.25
C TYR A 401 -15.48 -10.27 1.92
N ALA A 402 -15.34 -11.30 2.75
CA ALA A 402 -16.04 -12.57 2.56
C ALA A 402 -17.57 -12.41 2.59
N LEU A 403 -18.09 -11.57 3.49
CA LEU A 403 -19.51 -11.25 3.57
C LEU A 403 -19.98 -10.47 2.33
N GLU A 404 -19.28 -9.41 1.95
CA GLU A 404 -19.63 -8.59 0.77
C GLU A 404 -19.66 -9.46 -0.49
N ARG A 405 -18.68 -10.35 -0.69
CA ARG A 405 -18.69 -11.33 -1.79
C ARG A 405 -19.90 -12.26 -1.79
N ALA A 406 -20.27 -12.76 -0.62
CA ALA A 406 -21.43 -13.65 -0.50
C ALA A 406 -22.74 -12.92 -0.80
N TYR A 407 -22.88 -11.66 -0.38
CA TYR A 407 -24.10 -10.87 -0.55
C TYR A 407 -24.29 -10.29 -1.95
N THR A 408 -23.21 -9.90 -2.65
CA THR A 408 -23.29 -9.33 -4.00
C THR A 408 -23.56 -10.38 -5.09
N GLY A 409 -23.73 -11.65 -4.73
CA GLY A 409 -23.88 -12.74 -5.69
C GLY A 409 -22.65 -12.92 -6.57
N GLN A 410 -21.49 -12.38 -6.15
CA GLN A 410 -20.23 -12.53 -6.86
C GLN A 410 -19.58 -13.88 -6.54
N ALA A 411 -20.36 -14.94 -6.76
CA ALA A 411 -19.89 -16.32 -6.78
C ALA A 411 -18.85 -16.47 -7.90
N GLY A 412 -17.71 -17.02 -7.54
CA GLY A 412 -16.55 -17.08 -8.42
C GLY A 412 -15.32 -17.55 -7.66
N SER A 413 -14.30 -17.86 -8.43
CA SER A 413 -13.06 -18.38 -7.90
C SER A 413 -12.24 -17.31 -7.16
N VAL A 414 -11.30 -17.79 -6.35
CA VAL A 414 -10.18 -17.01 -5.80
C VAL A 414 -8.93 -17.78 -6.21
N ASP A 415 -8.21 -17.25 -7.18
CA ASP A 415 -7.14 -17.98 -7.86
C ASP A 415 -5.76 -17.49 -7.43
N ALA A 416 -5.62 -16.18 -7.22
CA ALA A 416 -4.38 -15.59 -6.72
C ALA A 416 -4.61 -14.38 -5.83
N CYS A 417 -3.58 -14.05 -5.06
CA CYS A 417 -3.55 -12.85 -4.23
C CYS A 417 -2.16 -12.20 -4.28
N LEU A 418 -2.13 -10.93 -4.66
CA LEU A 418 -0.98 -10.07 -4.51
C LEU A 418 -1.01 -9.40 -3.13
N VAL A 419 -0.07 -9.74 -2.26
CA VAL A 419 0.00 -9.25 -0.87
C VAL A 419 1.12 -8.23 -0.74
N ILE A 420 0.76 -7.02 -0.30
CA ILE A 420 1.61 -5.84 -0.28
C ILE A 420 1.61 -5.27 1.15
N PRO A 421 2.36 -5.88 2.09
CA PRO A 421 2.53 -5.37 3.43
C PRO A 421 3.53 -4.21 3.46
N CYS A 422 3.37 -3.30 4.41
CA CYS A 422 4.38 -2.28 4.69
C CYS A 422 5.68 -2.90 5.20
N VAL A 423 6.83 -2.33 4.81
CA VAL A 423 8.14 -2.64 5.40
C VAL A 423 8.20 -2.44 6.92
N GLY A 424 7.26 -1.70 7.51
CA GLY A 424 7.12 -1.54 8.96
C GLY A 424 6.31 -2.65 9.66
N ARG A 425 5.71 -3.58 8.92
CA ARG A 425 4.96 -4.74 9.44
C ARG A 425 5.87 -5.97 9.55
N GLY A 426 5.32 -7.18 9.42
CA GLY A 426 6.06 -8.43 9.56
C GLY A 426 6.67 -8.60 10.95
N ARG A 427 7.90 -9.12 11.00
CA ARG A 427 8.63 -9.40 12.25
C ARG A 427 8.82 -8.17 13.12
N LEU A 428 8.93 -6.98 12.54
CA LEU A 428 9.14 -5.73 13.29
C LEU A 428 7.92 -5.34 14.12
N LEU A 429 6.71 -5.56 13.58
CA LEU A 429 5.47 -5.24 14.29
C LEU A 429 4.99 -6.42 15.14
N PHE A 430 4.98 -7.63 14.58
CA PHE A 430 4.35 -8.80 15.19
C PHE A 430 5.31 -9.64 16.03
N GLY A 431 6.63 -9.41 15.94
CA GLY A 431 7.65 -10.27 16.53
C GLY A 431 7.90 -11.57 15.76
N GLU A 432 7.10 -11.85 14.74
CA GLU A 432 7.14 -13.03 13.88
C GLU A 432 6.85 -12.67 12.42
N SER A 433 7.39 -13.45 11.48
CA SER A 433 7.08 -13.32 10.06
C SER A 433 5.81 -14.08 9.67
N GLY A 434 5.19 -13.68 8.57
CA GLY A 434 4.07 -14.39 7.95
C GLY A 434 2.71 -14.14 8.62
N SER A 435 2.59 -13.17 9.53
CA SER A 435 1.33 -12.93 10.24
C SER A 435 0.22 -12.50 9.29
N ASP A 436 0.50 -11.53 8.42
CA ASP A 436 -0.50 -10.98 7.49
C ASP A 436 -0.83 -12.02 6.40
N THR A 437 0.19 -12.59 5.76
CA THR A 437 0.01 -13.62 4.71
C THR A 437 -0.70 -14.88 5.19
N ARG A 438 -0.42 -15.40 6.40
CA ARG A 438 -1.18 -16.53 6.95
C ARG A 438 -2.65 -16.19 7.16
N THR A 439 -2.94 -14.99 7.66
CA THR A 439 -4.31 -14.53 7.91
C THR A 439 -5.08 -14.38 6.60
N ILE A 440 -4.46 -13.75 5.59
CA ILE A 440 -5.02 -13.60 4.24
C ILE A 440 -5.23 -14.98 3.60
N GLY A 441 -4.20 -15.82 3.56
CA GLY A 441 -4.27 -17.16 2.96
C GLY A 441 -5.38 -18.03 3.59
N ALA A 442 -5.53 -17.98 4.91
CA ALA A 442 -6.60 -18.68 5.62
C ALA A 442 -7.99 -18.15 5.22
N ALA A 443 -8.16 -16.83 5.16
CA ALA A 443 -9.43 -16.20 4.76
C ALA A 443 -9.81 -16.48 3.29
N LEU A 444 -8.82 -16.65 2.42
CA LEU A 444 -9.02 -17.00 1.00
C LEU A 444 -9.17 -18.52 0.75
N GLY A 445 -9.27 -19.33 1.81
CA GLY A 445 -9.49 -20.78 1.69
C GLY A 445 -8.24 -21.62 1.40
N GLY A 446 -7.04 -21.01 1.46
CA GLY A 446 -5.75 -21.72 1.37
C GLY A 446 -5.38 -22.27 -0.01
N GLN A 447 -6.21 -22.05 -1.04
CA GLN A 447 -5.99 -22.56 -2.40
C GLN A 447 -5.44 -21.49 -3.35
N ALA A 448 -5.44 -20.21 -3.00
CA ALA A 448 -4.95 -19.16 -3.88
C ALA A 448 -3.41 -19.17 -4.01
N ALA A 449 -2.88 -18.86 -5.20
CA ALA A 449 -1.48 -18.53 -5.36
C ALA A 449 -1.18 -17.17 -4.70
N VAL A 450 -0.35 -17.16 -3.65
CA VAL A 450 -0.04 -15.94 -2.88
C VAL A 450 1.39 -15.49 -3.16
N GLY A 451 1.53 -14.27 -3.72
CA GLY A 451 2.82 -13.63 -3.97
C GLY A 451 2.79 -12.13 -3.68
N GLY A 452 3.94 -11.47 -3.68
CA GLY A 452 4.02 -10.02 -3.46
C GLY A 452 5.32 -9.54 -2.84
N PHE A 453 5.29 -8.36 -2.23
CA PHE A 453 6.50 -7.68 -1.75
C PHE A 453 6.20 -6.72 -0.61
N PHE A 454 7.20 -6.48 0.24
CA PHE A 454 7.10 -5.46 1.29
C PHE A 454 7.32 -4.07 0.69
N ALA A 455 6.30 -3.23 0.75
CA ALA A 455 6.26 -1.93 0.10
C ALA A 455 6.72 -0.78 1.00
N ASN A 456 7.19 0.29 0.39
CA ASN A 456 7.53 1.56 1.05
C ASN A 456 6.32 2.50 1.18
N GLY A 457 5.11 1.94 1.10
CA GLY A 457 3.84 2.64 1.00
C GLY A 457 2.88 1.80 0.18
N GLU A 458 1.70 1.51 0.72
CA GLU A 458 0.72 0.63 0.08
C GLU A 458 -0.31 1.49 -0.65
N LEU A 459 -0.77 1.05 -1.82
CA LEU A 459 -1.79 1.75 -2.59
C LEU A 459 -3.06 0.91 -2.60
N GLY A 460 -4.17 1.51 -2.19
CA GLY A 460 -5.48 0.87 -2.25
C GLY A 460 -6.60 1.70 -1.65
N PRO A 461 -7.86 1.24 -1.77
CA PRO A 461 -8.98 1.77 -1.01
C PRO A 461 -8.78 1.65 0.51
N VAL A 462 -9.69 2.23 1.29
CA VAL A 462 -9.78 1.94 2.74
C VAL A 462 -10.76 0.78 2.95
N GLY A 463 -10.31 -0.27 3.64
CA GLY A 463 -11.10 -1.45 3.94
C GLY A 463 -11.22 -2.42 2.75
N ALA A 464 -12.30 -3.18 2.72
CA ALA A 464 -12.62 -4.10 1.64
C ALA A 464 -13.44 -3.42 0.53
N VAL A 465 -13.08 -3.71 -0.72
CA VAL A 465 -13.83 -3.36 -1.93
C VAL A 465 -13.95 -4.60 -2.80
N VAL A 466 -15.18 -5.08 -2.98
CA VAL A 466 -15.51 -6.23 -3.85
C VAL A 466 -16.11 -5.74 -5.17
N GLY A 467 -15.39 -5.91 -6.27
CA GLY A 467 -15.77 -5.45 -7.61
C GLY A 467 -16.29 -4.00 -7.70
N SER A 468 -17.13 -3.72 -8.70
CA SER A 468 -17.56 -2.35 -9.05
C SER A 468 -18.87 -1.86 -8.41
N ALA A 469 -19.60 -2.63 -7.60
CA ALA A 469 -21.05 -2.39 -7.47
C ALA A 469 -21.58 -1.90 -6.10
N SER A 470 -20.87 -1.95 -4.96
CA SER A 470 -21.55 -1.74 -3.66
C SER A 470 -20.90 -0.81 -2.63
N ALA A 471 -19.68 -0.29 -2.85
CA ALA A 471 -19.03 0.58 -1.86
C ALA A 471 -19.31 2.10 -2.08
N PRO A 472 -19.50 2.91 -1.01
CA PRO A 472 -19.58 4.38 -1.10
C PRO A 472 -18.33 4.99 -1.75
N VAL A 473 -18.49 6.08 -2.52
CA VAL A 473 -17.42 6.72 -3.33
C VAL A 473 -16.14 7.03 -2.53
N TYR A 474 -16.25 7.38 -1.25
CA TYR A 474 -15.07 7.67 -0.42
C TYR A 474 -14.24 6.42 -0.10
N ARG A 475 -14.85 5.24 0.03
CA ARG A 475 -14.13 3.96 0.24
C ARG A 475 -13.42 3.50 -1.03
N ARG A 476 -13.90 3.90 -2.20
CA ARG A 476 -13.31 3.54 -3.50
C ARG A 476 -12.07 4.35 -3.86
N ARG A 477 -11.85 5.51 -3.22
CA ARG A 477 -10.70 6.34 -3.58
C ARG A 477 -9.40 5.66 -3.23
N THR A 478 -8.44 5.82 -4.12
CA THR A 478 -7.10 5.30 -3.94
C THR A 478 -6.36 6.15 -2.91
N HIS A 479 -5.81 5.47 -1.92
CA HIS A 479 -5.02 6.07 -0.87
C HIS A 479 -3.63 5.46 -0.87
N GLN A 480 -2.61 6.30 -0.71
CA GLN A 480 -1.33 5.84 -0.20
C GLN A 480 -1.47 5.67 1.31
N HIS A 481 -1.24 4.47 1.79
CA HIS A 481 -1.27 4.10 3.19
C HIS A 481 0.14 3.99 3.74
N ASP A 482 0.22 4.15 5.07
CA ASP A 482 1.42 3.90 5.85
C ASP A 482 1.10 2.83 6.90
N TYR A 483 1.98 1.84 7.08
CA TYR A 483 1.80 0.72 8.02
C TYR A 483 0.60 -0.16 7.74
N ALA A 484 0.13 -0.19 6.50
CA ALA A 484 -0.97 -1.03 6.09
C ALA A 484 -0.48 -2.36 5.49
N VAL A 485 -1.44 -3.24 5.23
CA VAL A 485 -1.29 -4.31 4.25
C VAL A 485 -2.42 -4.19 3.25
N VAL A 486 -2.08 -4.28 1.97
CA VAL A 486 -3.03 -4.35 0.87
C VAL A 486 -2.97 -5.75 0.26
N ALA A 487 -4.13 -6.37 0.04
CA ALA A 487 -4.29 -7.63 -0.64
C ALA A 487 -5.15 -7.41 -1.89
N VAL A 488 -4.59 -7.60 -3.08
CA VAL A 488 -5.32 -7.57 -4.34
C VAL A 488 -5.62 -9.01 -4.74
N VAL A 489 -6.90 -9.36 -4.82
CA VAL A 489 -7.38 -10.73 -5.01
C VAL A 489 -7.85 -10.88 -6.44
N PHE A 490 -7.33 -11.87 -7.15
CA PHE A 490 -7.69 -12.21 -8.52
C PHE A 490 -8.58 -13.44 -8.54
N GLY A 491 -9.58 -13.41 -9.41
CA GLY A 491 -10.45 -14.56 -9.65
C GLY A 491 -11.24 -14.42 -10.94
N GLU A 492 -12.10 -15.40 -11.15
CA GLU A 492 -12.96 -15.51 -12.31
C GLU A 492 -14.44 -15.54 -11.88
N ALA A 493 -15.27 -14.87 -12.65
CA ALA A 493 -16.72 -14.98 -12.52
C ALA A 493 -17.22 -16.32 -13.02
N ASP A 494 -18.13 -16.94 -12.25
CA ASP A 494 -18.88 -18.10 -12.72
C ASP A 494 -19.56 -17.76 -14.07
N PRO A 495 -19.58 -18.70 -15.03
CA PRO A 495 -20.35 -18.52 -16.26
C PRO A 495 -21.83 -18.29 -15.92
N GLU A 496 -22.47 -17.31 -16.56
CA GLU A 496 -23.93 -17.07 -16.44
C GLU A 496 -24.76 -18.25 -16.95
#